data_AF-A0A1I9KDY0-F1
#
_entry.id   AF-A0A1I9KDY0-F1
#
_cell.length_a   1.000
_cell.length_b   1.000
_cell.length_c   1.000
_cell.angle_alpha   90.00
_cell.angle_beta   90.00
_cell.angle_gamma   90.00
#
_symmetry.space_group_name_H-M   'P 1'
#
loop_
_entity.id
_entity.type
_entity.pdbx_description
1 polymer ?
#
loop_
_entity_poly.entity_id
_entity_poly.type
_entity_poly.pdbx_seq_one_letter_code
_entity_poly.pdbx_strand_id
1 'polypeptide(L)'
;MNLNMFEQFTNPEVLFIPTTPISLLIPLLFIPHKPKLLKNRALMAINLFIKTASSNMLSQLTLKGQKWSHPLIALLILILLSNLLGLLPYTFTTTSQLSINMALAIPLWMATIITGLSLKPTSALAHMLPEGSPPPLIPFMILIESTSLLMRPIALGVRLTANITAGHLLMTMISSTTLNLLHTPLSLLTVTLLILLSILEMAVACIQAYVFILLVILYLEENT
;
A
#
# COMPACT_ATOMS: atom_id res chain seq x y z
N MET A 1 18.17 25.66 0.56
CA MET A 1 18.07 24.55 -0.43
C MET A 1 17.84 23.20 0.22
N ASN A 2 18.51 22.82 1.33
CA ASN A 2 18.28 21.48 1.95
C ASN A 2 16.86 21.24 2.51
N LEU A 3 16.13 22.28 2.94
CA LEU A 3 14.78 22.12 3.51
C LEU A 3 13.68 22.04 2.44
N ASN A 4 13.84 22.72 1.31
CA ASN A 4 12.82 22.83 0.26
C ASN A 4 12.40 21.47 -0.33
N MET A 5 13.29 20.48 -0.33
CA MET A 5 12.98 19.15 -0.89
C MET A 5 12.05 18.34 0.02
N PHE A 6 12.15 18.55 1.33
CA PHE A 6 11.33 17.84 2.32
C PHE A 6 10.05 18.59 2.69
N GLU A 7 9.93 19.87 2.32
CA GLU A 7 8.70 20.66 2.51
C GLU A 7 7.47 19.97 1.91
N GLN A 8 7.60 19.25 0.79
CA GLN A 8 6.49 18.49 0.21
C GLN A 8 5.93 17.39 1.14
N PHE A 9 6.75 16.83 2.03
CA PHE A 9 6.32 15.82 3.00
C PHE A 9 5.82 16.42 4.31
N THR A 10 6.03 17.71 4.54
CA THR A 10 5.50 18.37 5.74
C THR A 10 3.99 18.38 5.70
N ASN A 11 3.36 18.08 6.83
CA ASN A 11 1.90 18.01 6.91
C ASN A 11 1.32 19.41 6.66
N PRO A 12 0.46 19.62 5.64
CA PRO A 12 -0.12 20.92 5.39
C PRO A 12 -1.14 21.24 6.48
N GLU A 13 -0.88 22.32 7.22
CA GLU A 13 -1.79 22.87 8.22
C GLU A 13 -2.48 24.11 7.63
N VAL A 14 -3.80 24.06 7.53
CA VAL A 14 -4.60 25.25 7.22
C VAL A 14 -5.20 25.73 8.54
N LEU A 15 -4.87 26.94 8.97
CA LEU A 15 -5.39 27.54 10.20
C LEU A 15 -5.22 26.64 11.44
N PHE A 16 -4.02 26.05 11.61
CA PHE A 16 -3.67 25.10 12.68
C PHE A 16 -4.47 23.78 12.69
N ILE A 17 -5.27 23.50 11.66
CA ILE A 17 -5.98 22.22 11.50
C ILE A 17 -5.19 21.36 10.51
N PRO A 18 -4.78 20.13 10.88
CA PRO A 18 -4.09 19.24 9.96
C PRO A 18 -5.03 18.80 8.83
N THR A 19 -4.59 18.95 7.58
CA THR A 19 -5.40 18.58 6.40
C THR A 19 -5.27 17.12 5.99
N THR A 20 -4.46 16.32 6.70
CA THR A 20 -4.32 14.86 6.50
C THR A 20 -5.64 14.08 6.41
N PRO A 21 -6.62 14.22 7.33
CA PRO A 21 -7.87 13.45 7.23
C PRO A 21 -8.67 13.80 5.97
N ILE A 22 -8.64 15.08 5.55
CA ILE A 22 -9.32 15.52 4.33
C ILE A 22 -8.68 14.85 3.12
N SER A 23 -7.35 14.88 3.03
CA SER A 23 -6.62 14.24 1.93
C SER A 23 -6.81 12.72 1.86
N LEU A 24 -7.00 12.05 3.01
CA LEU A 24 -7.30 10.62 3.05
C LEU A 24 -8.70 10.29 2.51
N LEU A 25 -9.66 11.22 2.64
CA LEU A 25 -11.04 11.04 2.17
C LEU A 25 -11.22 11.38 0.68
N ILE A 26 -10.32 12.14 0.07
CA ILE A 26 -10.39 12.52 -1.37
C ILE A 26 -10.51 11.31 -2.31
N PRO A 27 -9.73 10.21 -2.16
CA PRO A 27 -9.89 9.01 -2.97
C PRO A 27 -11.34 8.48 -3.04
N LEU A 28 -12.12 8.62 -1.96
CA LEU A 28 -13.49 8.14 -1.90
C LEU A 28 -14.42 8.88 -2.87
N LEU A 29 -14.15 10.15 -3.15
CA LEU A 29 -14.95 10.98 -4.05
C LEU A 29 -14.84 10.53 -5.52
N PHE A 30 -13.73 9.86 -5.90
CA PHE A 30 -13.52 9.35 -7.25
C PHE A 30 -14.42 8.17 -7.62
N ILE A 31 -15.13 7.58 -6.64
CA ILE A 31 -16.04 6.46 -6.86
C ILE A 31 -17.48 6.99 -6.90
N PRO A 32 -18.05 7.28 -8.09
CA PRO A 32 -19.41 7.79 -8.17
C PRO A 32 -20.44 6.69 -7.85
N HIS A 33 -21.20 6.86 -6.78
CA HIS A 33 -22.36 6.02 -6.50
C HIS A 33 -23.64 6.65 -7.06
N LYS A 34 -24.10 6.17 -8.22
CA LYS A 34 -25.43 6.51 -8.75
C LYS A 34 -26.27 5.22 -8.85
N PRO A 35 -27.42 5.12 -8.17
CA PRO A 35 -28.27 3.91 -8.17
C PRO A 35 -29.07 3.75 -9.47
N LYS A 36 -28.50 4.14 -10.62
CA LYS A 36 -29.15 3.99 -11.93
C LYS A 36 -28.69 2.68 -12.57
N LEU A 37 -29.64 1.95 -13.18
CA LEU A 37 -29.39 0.70 -13.90
C LEU A 37 -28.37 0.90 -15.04
N LEU A 38 -28.49 2.02 -15.76
CA LEU A 38 -27.53 2.46 -16.75
C LEU A 38 -26.37 3.19 -16.06
N LYS A 39 -25.23 2.50 -16.00
CA LYS A 39 -23.98 3.02 -15.42
C LYS A 39 -23.26 3.92 -16.43
N ASN A 40 -22.63 4.99 -15.94
CA ASN A 40 -21.71 5.80 -16.75
C ASN A 40 -20.50 4.96 -17.20
N ARG A 41 -19.81 5.31 -18.29
CA ARG A 41 -18.61 4.62 -18.80
C ARG A 41 -17.54 4.43 -17.72
N ALA A 42 -17.25 5.50 -16.95
CA ALA A 42 -16.32 5.44 -15.83
C ALA A 42 -16.79 4.46 -14.73
N LEU A 43 -18.08 4.47 -14.39
CA LEU A 43 -18.64 3.55 -13.41
C LEU A 43 -18.61 2.10 -13.91
N MET A 44 -18.77 1.86 -15.22
CA MET A 44 -18.63 0.52 -15.81
C MET A 44 -17.18 0.02 -15.69
N ALA A 45 -16.19 0.86 -16.00
CA ALA A 45 -14.78 0.52 -15.86
C ALA A 45 -14.41 0.18 -14.42
N ILE A 46 -14.85 1.00 -13.45
CA ILE A 46 -14.64 0.74 -12.01
C ILE A 46 -15.30 -0.58 -11.59
N ASN A 47 -16.53 -0.85 -12.03
CA ASN A 47 -17.19 -2.13 -11.70
C ASN A 47 -16.51 -3.34 -12.34
N LEU A 48 -15.99 -3.20 -13.56
CA LEU A 48 -15.23 -4.26 -14.21
C LEU A 48 -13.92 -4.53 -13.44
N PHE A 49 -13.22 -3.47 -13.03
CA PHE A 49 -12.03 -3.59 -12.20
C PHE A 49 -12.33 -4.24 -10.84
N ILE A 50 -13.40 -3.83 -10.16
CA ILE A 50 -13.84 -4.45 -8.90
C ILE A 50 -14.15 -5.93 -9.11
N LYS A 51 -14.86 -6.27 -10.20
CA LYS A 51 -15.21 -7.66 -10.51
C LYS A 51 -13.96 -8.51 -10.75
N THR A 52 -13.02 -8.05 -11.58
CA THR A 52 -11.79 -8.80 -11.86
C THR A 52 -10.88 -8.92 -10.64
N ALA A 53 -10.73 -7.84 -9.87
CA ALA A 53 -9.99 -7.88 -8.61
C ALA A 53 -10.63 -8.88 -7.63
N SER A 54 -11.96 -8.81 -7.48
CA SER A 54 -12.69 -9.73 -6.59
C SER A 54 -12.54 -11.19 -7.02
N SER A 55 -12.62 -11.51 -8.32
CA SER A 55 -12.50 -12.90 -8.78
C SER A 55 -11.10 -13.46 -8.56
N ASN A 56 -10.06 -12.66 -8.80
CA ASN A 56 -8.67 -13.08 -8.61
C ASN A 56 -8.34 -13.28 -7.13
N MET A 57 -8.90 -12.44 -6.25
CA MET A 57 -8.73 -12.57 -4.80
C MET A 57 -9.54 -13.76 -4.27
N LEU A 58 -10.78 -13.97 -4.75
CA LEU A 58 -11.64 -15.06 -4.30
C LEU A 58 -11.07 -16.44 -4.62
N SER A 59 -10.34 -16.57 -5.74
CA SER A 59 -9.69 -17.83 -6.12
C SER A 59 -8.55 -18.25 -5.19
N GLN A 60 -7.96 -17.31 -4.45
CA GLN A 60 -6.87 -17.58 -3.49
C GLN A 60 -7.40 -17.84 -2.07
N LEU A 61 -8.66 -17.51 -1.78
CA LEU A 61 -9.23 -17.57 -0.44
C LEU A 61 -10.03 -18.87 -0.22
N THR A 62 -9.87 -19.47 0.96
CA THR A 62 -10.74 -20.56 1.43
C THR A 62 -12.17 -20.05 1.64
N LEU A 63 -13.18 -20.95 1.64
CA LEU A 63 -14.60 -20.62 1.83
C LEU A 63 -14.90 -19.75 3.06
N LYS A 64 -14.14 -19.94 4.16
CA LYS A 64 -14.25 -19.09 5.37
C LYS A 64 -13.60 -17.71 5.16
N GLY A 65 -12.47 -17.67 4.46
CA GLY A 65 -11.76 -16.46 4.09
C GLY A 65 -12.51 -15.56 3.10
N GLN A 66 -13.44 -16.09 2.30
CA GLN A 66 -14.21 -15.30 1.33
C GLN A 66 -15.05 -14.18 1.96
N LYS A 67 -15.42 -14.28 3.25
CA LYS A 67 -16.08 -13.20 4.00
C LYS A 67 -15.21 -11.93 4.09
N TRP A 68 -13.89 -12.07 4.02
CA TRP A 68 -12.93 -10.97 4.04
C TRP A 68 -12.76 -10.29 2.68
N SER A 69 -13.38 -10.79 1.60
CA SER A 69 -13.19 -10.21 0.26
C SER A 69 -13.62 -8.74 0.19
N HIS A 70 -14.75 -8.38 0.81
CA HIS A 70 -15.27 -7.02 0.76
C HIS A 70 -14.34 -5.96 1.39
N PRO A 71 -13.88 -6.11 2.66
CA PRO A 71 -12.93 -5.16 3.23
C PRO A 71 -11.58 -5.13 2.49
N LEU A 72 -11.11 -6.27 1.97
CA LEU A 72 -9.86 -6.32 1.20
C LEU A 72 -9.96 -5.55 -0.13
N ILE A 73 -11.08 -5.65 -0.85
CA ILE A 73 -11.30 -4.89 -2.09
C ILE A 73 -11.42 -3.39 -1.80
N ALA A 74 -12.13 -3.01 -0.73
CA ALA A 74 -12.23 -1.61 -0.34
C ALA A 74 -10.84 -1.03 -0.03
N LEU A 75 -10.00 -1.79 0.67
CA LEU A 75 -8.63 -1.39 0.99
C LEU A 75 -7.73 -1.31 -0.26
N LEU A 76 -7.85 -2.26 -1.18
CA LEU A 76 -7.14 -2.24 -2.47
C LEU A 76 -7.40 -0.92 -3.20
N ILE A 77 -8.68 -0.55 -3.34
CA ILE A 77 -9.09 0.65 -4.07
C ILE A 77 -8.63 1.91 -3.35
N LEU A 78 -8.71 1.95 -2.01
CA LEU A 78 -8.23 3.07 -1.21
C LEU A 78 -6.73 3.32 -1.40
N ILE A 79 -5.91 2.27 -1.28
CA ILE A 79 -4.44 2.38 -1.42
C ILE A 79 -4.07 2.71 -2.88
N LEU A 80 -4.72 2.07 -3.85
CA LEU A 80 -4.47 2.34 -5.26
C LEU A 80 -4.75 3.80 -5.62
N LEU A 81 -5.94 4.29 -5.27
CA LEU A 81 -6.33 5.67 -5.60
C LEU A 81 -5.46 6.69 -4.86
N SER A 82 -5.17 6.49 -3.58
CA SER A 82 -4.31 7.40 -2.81
C SER A 82 -2.88 7.48 -3.39
N ASN A 83 -2.29 6.35 -3.79
CA ASN A 83 -0.97 6.34 -4.42
C ASN A 83 -0.98 7.04 -5.79
N LEU A 84 -2.01 6.81 -6.61
CA LEU A 84 -2.14 7.45 -7.92
C LEU A 84 -2.37 8.96 -7.82
N LEU A 85 -3.22 9.39 -6.88
CA LEU A 85 -3.44 10.81 -6.55
C LEU A 85 -2.17 11.48 -6.03
N GLY A 86 -1.33 10.72 -5.34
CA GLY A 86 -0.07 11.21 -4.80
C GLY A 86 0.96 11.55 -5.87
N LEU A 87 0.95 10.86 -7.02
CA LEU A 87 1.89 11.14 -8.12
C LEU A 87 1.61 12.48 -8.83
N LEU A 88 0.46 13.11 -8.61
CA LEU A 88 0.11 14.37 -9.25
C LEU A 88 1.03 15.51 -8.76
N PRO A 89 1.35 16.49 -9.63
CA PRO A 89 2.21 17.60 -9.24
C PRO A 89 1.54 18.43 -8.14
N TYR A 90 2.33 18.80 -7.12
CA TYR A 90 1.93 19.63 -5.98
C TYR A 90 0.83 19.03 -5.08
N THR A 91 0.54 17.73 -5.17
CA THR A 91 -0.35 17.08 -4.21
C THR A 91 0.43 16.57 -3.00
N PHE A 92 -0.16 16.73 -1.81
CA PHE A 92 0.34 16.10 -0.60
C PHE A 92 -0.04 14.62 -0.61
N THR A 93 0.95 13.74 -0.49
CA THR A 93 0.75 12.29 -0.54
C THR A 93 0.54 11.75 0.88
N THR A 94 -0.70 11.37 1.22
CA THR A 94 -1.01 10.80 2.55
C THR A 94 -0.24 9.52 2.85
N THR A 95 0.07 8.73 1.82
CA THR A 95 0.77 7.45 1.94
C THR A 95 2.28 7.58 2.09
N SER A 96 2.84 8.80 2.02
CA SER A 96 4.25 9.04 2.37
C SER A 96 4.50 8.99 3.89
N GLN A 97 3.49 9.34 4.68
CA GLN A 97 3.58 9.35 6.13
C GLN A 97 3.46 7.93 6.68
N LEU A 98 4.52 7.48 7.36
CA LEU A 98 4.58 6.16 7.97
C LEU A 98 3.45 5.92 8.97
N SER A 99 3.02 6.96 9.67
CA SER A 99 1.91 6.89 10.63
C SER A 99 0.60 6.41 9.99
N ILE A 100 0.26 6.90 8.79
CA ILE A 100 -0.99 6.55 8.10
C ILE A 100 -0.93 5.10 7.60
N ASN A 101 0.20 4.69 7.00
CA ASN A 101 0.36 3.32 6.52
C ASN A 101 0.39 2.29 7.66
N MET A 102 1.02 2.63 8.80
CA MET A 102 1.00 1.76 9.99
C MET A 102 -0.39 1.70 10.62
N ALA A 103 -1.13 2.81 10.64
CA ALA A 103 -2.51 2.83 11.11
C ALA A 103 -3.44 1.95 10.25
N LEU A 104 -3.15 1.75 8.97
CA LEU A 104 -3.86 0.81 8.09
C LEU A 104 -3.36 -0.63 8.26
N ALA A 105 -2.05 -0.85 8.36
CA ALA A 105 -1.44 -2.18 8.37
C ALA A 105 -1.64 -2.93 9.70
N ILE A 106 -1.47 -2.25 10.84
CA ILE A 106 -1.52 -2.89 12.18
C ILE A 106 -2.91 -3.47 12.47
N PRO A 107 -4.04 -2.75 12.30
CA PRO A 107 -5.35 -3.32 12.57
C PRO A 107 -5.69 -4.49 11.66
N LEU A 108 -5.29 -4.43 10.39
CA LEU A 108 -5.55 -5.49 9.42
C LEU A 108 -4.77 -6.78 9.78
N TRP A 109 -3.49 -6.64 10.14
CA TRP A 109 -2.68 -7.75 10.62
C TRP A 109 -3.18 -8.31 11.95
N MET A 110 -3.58 -7.44 12.89
CA MET A 110 -4.14 -7.88 14.15
C MET A 110 -5.44 -8.66 13.92
N ALA A 111 -6.27 -8.21 12.98
CA ALA A 111 -7.48 -8.91 12.59
C ALA A 111 -7.20 -10.31 12.03
N THR A 112 -6.17 -10.47 11.17
CA THR A 112 -5.80 -11.80 10.64
C THR A 112 -5.35 -12.76 11.75
N ILE A 113 -4.58 -12.27 12.74
CA ILE A 113 -4.12 -13.08 13.87
C ILE A 113 -5.28 -13.47 14.78
N ILE A 114 -6.15 -12.53 15.12
CA ILE A 114 -7.33 -12.80 15.94
C ILE A 114 -8.21 -13.84 15.24
N THR A 115 -8.41 -13.74 13.93
CA THR A 115 -9.17 -14.77 13.20
C THR A 115 -8.52 -16.14 13.25
N GLY A 116 -7.20 -16.23 13.11
CA GLY A 116 -6.49 -17.52 13.17
C GLY A 116 -6.58 -18.18 14.54
N LEU A 117 -6.32 -17.40 15.60
CA LEU A 117 -6.45 -17.85 16.98
C LEU A 117 -7.88 -18.30 17.31
N SER A 118 -8.89 -17.61 16.79
CA SER A 118 -10.30 -17.94 17.06
C SER A 118 -10.81 -19.18 16.31
N LEU A 119 -10.32 -19.44 15.09
CA LEU A 119 -10.81 -20.53 14.25
C LEU A 119 -10.12 -21.86 14.56
N LYS A 120 -8.79 -21.85 14.75
CA LYS A 120 -7.99 -23.05 15.02
C LYS A 120 -6.77 -22.71 15.91
N PRO A 121 -6.94 -22.60 17.24
CA PRO A 121 -5.85 -22.22 18.13
C PRO A 121 -4.68 -23.24 18.10
N THR A 122 -4.99 -24.53 17.96
CA THR A 122 -3.99 -25.60 17.97
C THR A 122 -3.12 -25.61 16.72
N SER A 123 -3.68 -25.38 15.53
CA SER A 123 -2.89 -25.32 14.29
C SER A 123 -2.10 -24.00 14.18
N ALA A 124 -2.65 -22.89 14.69
CA ALA A 124 -1.96 -21.61 14.73
C ALA A 124 -0.71 -21.68 15.65
N LEU A 125 -0.83 -22.34 16.81
CA LEU A 125 0.31 -22.59 17.71
C LEU A 125 1.28 -23.63 17.13
N ALA A 126 0.79 -24.65 16.42
CA ALA A 126 1.64 -25.64 15.77
C ALA A 126 2.49 -25.04 14.64
N HIS A 127 1.97 -24.05 13.90
CA HIS A 127 2.74 -23.35 12.87
C HIS A 127 3.94 -22.57 13.40
N MET A 128 4.00 -22.28 14.71
CA MET A 128 5.17 -21.66 15.34
C MET A 128 6.38 -22.62 15.42
N LEU A 129 6.18 -23.92 15.19
CA LEU A 129 7.26 -24.91 15.12
C LEU A 129 7.30 -25.52 13.71
N PRO A 130 8.43 -25.44 12.99
CA PRO A 130 8.61 -26.24 11.80
C PRO A 130 8.72 -27.72 12.19
N GLU A 131 7.96 -28.55 11.48
CA GLU A 131 7.92 -30.00 11.64
C GLU A 131 9.32 -30.59 11.49
N GLY A 132 9.74 -31.41 12.46
CA GLY A 132 11.03 -32.12 12.42
C GLY A 132 12.25 -31.36 12.97
N SER A 133 12.06 -30.25 13.71
CA SER A 133 13.20 -29.55 14.34
C SER A 133 13.81 -30.36 15.51
N PRO A 134 15.17 -30.40 15.65
CA PRO A 134 15.81 -31.09 16.75
C PRO A 134 15.44 -30.45 18.11
N PRO A 135 15.21 -31.24 19.17
CA PRO A 135 14.75 -30.75 20.47
C PRO A 135 15.53 -29.57 21.08
N PRO A 136 16.88 -29.45 20.94
CA PRO A 136 17.60 -28.29 21.50
C PRO A 136 17.40 -26.98 20.71
N LEU A 137 16.98 -27.03 19.44
CA LEU A 137 16.83 -25.85 18.57
C LEU A 137 15.41 -25.25 18.61
N ILE A 138 14.45 -25.98 19.16
CA ILE A 138 13.05 -25.58 19.30
C ILE A 138 12.88 -24.18 19.93
N PRO A 139 13.47 -23.85 21.09
CA PRO A 139 13.25 -22.55 21.73
C PRO A 139 13.77 -21.37 20.89
N PHE A 140 14.82 -21.58 20.11
CA PHE A 140 15.37 -20.55 19.23
C PHE A 140 14.49 -20.34 17.99
N MET A 141 13.95 -21.42 17.40
CA MET A 141 13.04 -21.33 16.25
C MET A 141 11.73 -20.61 16.59
N ILE A 142 11.15 -20.86 17.77
CA ILE A 142 9.95 -20.17 18.24
C ILE A 142 10.21 -18.66 18.37
N LEU A 143 11.39 -18.27 18.88
CA LEU A 143 11.75 -16.87 19.00
C LEU A 143 11.87 -16.21 17.62
N ILE A 144 12.53 -16.86 16.66
CA ILE A 144 12.63 -16.34 15.29
C ILE A 144 11.24 -16.19 14.66
N GLU A 145 10.38 -17.21 14.74
CA GLU A 145 9.05 -17.12 14.13
C GLU A 145 8.15 -16.07 14.80
N SER A 146 8.27 -15.91 16.13
CA SER A 146 7.58 -14.81 16.82
C SER A 146 8.05 -13.43 16.34
N THR A 147 9.35 -13.26 16.12
CA THR A 147 9.89 -12.01 15.56
C THR A 147 9.52 -11.82 14.10
N SER A 148 9.49 -12.89 13.29
CA SER A 148 9.11 -12.84 11.87
C SER A 148 7.66 -12.38 11.74
N LEU A 149 6.76 -12.93 12.57
CA LEU A 149 5.34 -12.56 12.61
C LEU A 149 5.14 -11.07 12.93
N LEU A 150 5.90 -10.53 13.89
CA LEU A 150 5.86 -9.11 14.27
C LEU A 150 6.45 -8.18 13.20
N MET A 151 7.44 -8.64 12.44
CA MET A 151 8.06 -7.84 11.37
C MET A 151 7.19 -7.73 10.12
N ARG A 152 6.22 -8.64 9.90
CA ARG A 152 5.30 -8.63 8.74
C ARG A 152 4.55 -7.30 8.56
N PRO A 153 3.78 -6.78 9.55
CA PRO A 153 3.03 -5.52 9.39
C PRO A 153 3.97 -4.31 9.24
N ILE A 154 5.12 -4.36 9.91
CA ILE A 154 6.12 -3.29 9.85
C ILE A 154 6.72 -3.22 8.45
N ALA A 155 7.13 -4.36 7.89
CA ALA A 155 7.67 -4.44 6.55
C ALA A 155 6.66 -3.99 5.49
N LEU A 156 5.38 -4.33 5.68
CA LEU A 156 4.30 -3.93 4.78
C LEU A 156 4.10 -2.40 4.75
N GLY A 157 4.03 -1.77 5.93
CA GLY A 157 3.86 -0.32 6.06
C GLY A 157 5.07 0.46 5.55
N VAL A 158 6.29 0.02 5.90
CA VAL A 158 7.55 0.64 5.44
C VAL A 158 7.69 0.54 3.92
N ARG A 159 7.30 -0.58 3.31
CA ARG A 159 7.40 -0.75 1.85
C ARG A 159 6.56 0.26 1.09
N LEU A 160 5.34 0.55 1.56
CA LEU A 160 4.48 1.57 0.95
C LEU A 160 5.11 2.96 1.07
N THR A 161 5.56 3.34 2.27
CA THR A 161 6.17 4.66 2.48
C THR A 161 7.47 4.84 1.71
N ALA A 162 8.35 3.84 1.74
CA ALA A 162 9.68 3.95 1.17
C ALA A 162 9.62 4.14 -0.34
N ASN A 163 8.75 3.39 -1.03
CA ASN A 163 8.64 3.49 -2.48
C ASN A 163 8.08 4.85 -2.92
N ILE A 164 7.10 5.38 -2.20
CA ILE A 164 6.46 6.67 -2.56
C ILE A 164 7.35 7.85 -2.17
N THR A 165 7.97 7.82 -0.98
CA THR A 165 8.90 8.88 -0.55
C THR A 165 10.16 8.93 -1.38
N ALA A 166 10.79 7.78 -1.64
CA ALA A 166 12.00 7.71 -2.45
C ALA A 166 11.73 8.13 -3.90
N GLY A 167 10.58 7.73 -4.47
CA GLY A 167 10.19 8.16 -5.81
C GLY A 167 10.07 9.68 -5.93
N HIS A 168 9.24 10.31 -5.10
CA HIS A 168 9.10 11.77 -5.10
C HIS A 168 10.42 12.50 -4.84
N LEU A 169 11.30 11.98 -3.97
CA LEU A 169 12.64 12.53 -3.78
C LEU A 169 13.51 12.40 -5.04
N LEU A 170 13.48 11.26 -5.74
CA LEU A 170 14.22 11.07 -6.99
C LEU A 170 13.71 12.02 -8.08
N MET A 171 12.38 12.12 -8.24
CA MET A 171 11.75 13.03 -9.21
C MET A 171 12.10 14.48 -8.96
N THR A 172 12.11 14.92 -7.71
CA THR A 172 12.49 16.30 -7.34
C THR A 172 13.98 16.56 -7.54
N MET A 173 14.84 15.59 -7.23
CA MET A 173 16.29 15.72 -7.48
C MET A 173 16.59 15.82 -8.98
N ILE A 174 15.97 14.96 -9.79
CA ILE A 174 16.14 15.02 -11.25
C ILE A 174 15.54 16.30 -11.82
N SER A 175 14.38 16.77 -11.33
CA SER A 175 13.82 18.04 -11.82
C SER A 175 14.67 19.26 -11.43
N SER A 176 15.34 19.23 -10.27
CA SER A 176 16.29 20.30 -9.91
C SER A 176 17.54 20.31 -10.81
N THR A 177 18.02 19.13 -11.19
CA THR A 177 19.17 19.01 -12.10
C THR A 177 18.80 19.38 -13.53
N THR A 178 17.60 19.02 -14.01
CA THR A 178 17.10 19.45 -15.32
C THR A 178 17.00 20.97 -15.40
N LEU A 179 16.55 21.61 -14.31
CA LEU A 179 16.41 23.07 -14.24
C LEU A 179 17.77 23.79 -14.25
N ASN A 180 18.79 23.23 -13.59
CA ASN A 180 20.15 23.78 -13.65
C ASN A 180 20.84 23.57 -15.01
N LEU A 181 20.52 22.47 -15.71
CA LEU A 181 21.13 22.10 -16.99
C LEU A 181 20.36 22.62 -18.22
N LEU A 182 19.32 23.44 -18.03
CA LEU A 182 18.39 23.90 -19.07
C LEU A 182 19.08 24.52 -20.29
N HIS A 183 20.18 25.25 -20.07
CA HIS A 183 20.93 25.92 -21.15
C HIS A 183 21.96 25.02 -21.86
N THR A 184 22.16 23.79 -21.39
CA THR A 184 23.09 22.83 -21.98
C THR A 184 22.35 21.82 -22.86
N PRO A 185 23.00 21.24 -23.90
CA PRO A 185 22.39 20.20 -24.72
C PRO A 185 22.09 18.90 -23.93
N LEU A 186 22.68 18.77 -22.73
CA LEU A 186 22.42 17.67 -21.80
C LEU A 186 21.01 17.71 -21.19
N SER A 187 20.32 18.85 -21.26
CA SER A 187 18.94 19.01 -20.78
C SER A 187 17.99 17.96 -21.36
N LEU A 188 18.11 17.67 -22.66
CA LEU A 188 17.25 16.69 -23.34
C LEU A 188 17.34 15.30 -22.70
N LEU A 189 18.55 14.85 -22.34
CA LEU A 189 18.77 13.57 -21.66
C LEU A 189 18.13 13.54 -20.27
N THR A 190 18.25 14.64 -19.52
CA THR A 190 17.67 14.71 -18.17
C THR A 190 16.14 14.73 -18.20
N VAL A 191 15.54 15.37 -19.22
CA VAL A 191 14.08 15.40 -19.41
C VAL A 191 13.55 14.03 -19.82
N THR A 192 14.24 13.30 -20.72
CA THR A 192 13.82 11.93 -21.08
C THR A 192 13.90 11.00 -19.88
N LEU A 193 14.93 11.14 -19.03
CA LEU A 193 15.06 10.39 -17.78
C LEU A 193 13.91 10.70 -16.81
N LEU A 194 13.54 11.97 -16.64
CA LEU A 194 12.41 12.38 -15.80
C LEU A 194 11.09 11.74 -16.26
N ILE A 195 10.83 11.74 -17.57
CA ILE A 195 9.63 11.10 -18.14
C ILE A 195 9.66 9.59 -17.86
N LEU A 196 10.79 8.92 -18.08
CA LEU A 196 10.91 7.49 -17.82
C LEU A 196 10.68 7.15 -16.35
N LEU A 197 11.23 7.95 -15.43
CA LEU A 197 11.05 7.76 -13.99
C LEU A 197 9.59 7.96 -13.57
N SER A 198 8.89 8.93 -14.15
CA SER A 198 7.45 9.13 -13.87
C SER A 198 6.60 7.92 -14.28
N ILE A 199 6.94 7.27 -15.39
CA ILE A 199 6.25 6.05 -15.86
C ILE A 199 6.57 4.87 -14.92
N LEU A 200 7.82 4.77 -14.47
CA LEU A 200 8.23 3.76 -13.50
C LEU A 200 7.47 3.90 -12.18
N GLU A 201 7.36 5.12 -11.64
CA GLU A 201 6.65 5.36 -10.39
C GLU A 201 5.16 5.08 -10.49
N MET A 202 4.53 5.43 -11.62
CA MET A 202 3.14 5.07 -11.91
C MET A 202 2.94 3.54 -11.85
N ALA A 203 3.88 2.78 -12.42
CA ALA A 203 3.84 1.31 -12.38
C ALA A 203 4.06 0.77 -10.95
N VAL A 204 5.05 1.29 -10.23
CA VAL A 204 5.35 0.90 -8.84
C VAL A 204 4.17 1.21 -7.91
N ALA A 205 3.50 2.36 -8.07
CA ALA A 205 2.32 2.74 -7.30
C ALA A 205 1.18 1.71 -7.44
N CYS A 206 0.93 1.23 -8.67
CA CYS A 206 -0.06 0.19 -8.95
C CYS A 206 0.32 -1.17 -8.35
N ILE A 207 1.57 -1.60 -8.57
CA ILE A 207 2.07 -2.90 -8.09
C ILE A 207 2.07 -2.96 -6.56
N GLN A 208 2.45 -1.86 -5.91
CA GLN A 208 2.56 -1.81 -4.46
C GLN A 208 1.20 -2.01 -3.76
N ALA A 209 0.13 -1.43 -4.29
CA ALA A 209 -1.23 -1.65 -3.77
C ALA A 209 -1.65 -3.12 -3.91
N TYR A 210 -1.32 -3.75 -5.04
CA TYR A 210 -1.62 -5.16 -5.29
C TYR A 210 -0.83 -6.09 -4.36
N VAL A 211 0.50 -5.89 -4.24
CA VAL A 211 1.37 -6.71 -3.37
C VAL A 211 0.97 -6.59 -1.91
N PHE A 212 0.52 -5.41 -1.46
CA PHE A 212 0.00 -5.21 -0.11
C PHE A 212 -1.16 -6.17 0.18
N ILE A 213 -2.14 -6.20 -0.72
CA ILE A 213 -3.35 -7.00 -0.55
C ILE A 213 -3.07 -8.49 -0.70
N LEU A 214 -2.22 -8.88 -1.65
CA LEU A 214 -1.83 -10.27 -1.85
C LEU A 214 -1.16 -10.87 -0.60
N LEU A 215 -0.29 -10.11 0.07
CA LEU A 215 0.32 -10.56 1.33
C LEU A 215 -0.72 -10.74 2.44
N VAL A 216 -1.69 -9.83 2.54
CA VAL A 216 -2.78 -9.97 3.53
C VAL A 216 -3.64 -11.19 3.23
N ILE A 217 -3.92 -11.48 1.95
CA ILE A 217 -4.64 -12.70 1.55
C ILE A 217 -3.86 -13.94 1.97
N LEU A 218 -2.55 -13.99 1.69
CA LEU A 218 -1.70 -15.11 2.06
C LEU A 218 -1.65 -15.31 3.58
N TYR A 219 -1.58 -14.22 4.36
CA TYR A 219 -1.67 -14.29 5.82
C TYR A 219 -3.04 -14.77 6.29
N LEU A 220 -4.12 -14.39 5.60
CA LEU A 220 -5.44 -14.92 5.92
C LEU A 220 -5.52 -16.42 5.62
N GLU A 221 -4.96 -16.87 4.50
CA GLU A 221 -4.92 -18.27 4.08
C GLU A 221 -4.13 -19.14 5.08
N GLU A 222 -2.95 -18.70 5.52
CA GLU A 222 -2.15 -19.38 6.57
C GLU A 222 -2.93 -19.54 7.89
N ASN A 223 -3.82 -18.58 8.20
CA ASN A 223 -4.53 -18.52 9.47
C ASN A 223 -5.96 -19.11 9.43
N THR A 224 -6.55 -19.43 8.27
CA THR A 224 -7.94 -19.98 8.17
C THR A 224 -7.99 -21.46 7.85
#